data_AF-A0A1F9I842-F1
#
_entry.id   AF-A0A1F9I842-F1
#
_cell.length_a   1.000
_cell.length_b   1.000
_cell.length_c   1.000
_cell.angle_alpha   90.00
_cell.angle_beta   90.00
_cell.angle_gamma   90.00
#
_symmetry.space_group_name_H-M   'P 1'
#
loop_
_entity.id
_entity.type
_entity.pdbx_description
1 polymer ?
#
loop_
_entity_poly.entity_id
_entity_poly.type
_entity_poly.pdbx_seq_one_letter_code
_entity_poly.pdbx_strand_id
1 'polypeptide(L)'
;MYLRATLSSSRAEKTTLSHEFSLMEAYLDLMSVRMGKRLSFTLQLPHALEDVLIPPMLLQPLIENAIKHGLEPKIDGGHIDVRATLEQGMLRLSIADTGLGLGVSPARGTQVGLANVRERLLALYGTSASLLLLANPSDGTIAQLDLPS
;
A
#
# COMPACT_ATOMS: atom_id res chain seq x y z
N MET A 1 9.24 -3.33 -27.78
CA MET A 1 8.78 -2.13 -28.50
C MET A 1 8.48 -1.09 -27.43
N TYR A 2 9.43 -0.18 -27.23
CA TYR A 2 9.45 0.80 -26.15
C TYR A 2 8.45 1.92 -26.43
N LEU A 3 7.48 2.13 -25.54
CA LEU A 3 6.61 3.29 -25.61
C LEU A 3 7.34 4.50 -25.02
N ARG A 4 7.98 5.28 -25.88
CA ARG A 4 8.36 6.67 -25.60
C ARG A 4 7.08 7.51 -25.69
N ALA A 5 6.44 7.79 -24.56
CA ALA A 5 5.36 8.75 -24.46
C ALA A 5 5.79 9.87 -23.48
N THR A 6 6.26 10.96 -24.09
CA THR A 6 6.19 12.36 -23.69
C THR A 6 5.38 12.68 -22.42
N LEU A 7 6.03 12.94 -21.28
CA LEU A 7 5.47 13.72 -20.17
C LEU A 7 6.59 14.47 -19.42
N SER A 8 7.23 15.43 -20.10
CA SER A 8 7.68 16.63 -19.39
C SER A 8 6.43 17.47 -19.12
N SER A 9 6.12 17.78 -17.86
CA SER A 9 5.03 18.69 -17.45
C SER A 9 3.59 18.14 -17.50
N SER A 10 3.29 17.09 -16.74
CA SER A 10 2.09 17.16 -15.90
C SER A 10 2.57 17.36 -14.48
N ARG A 11 2.19 18.49 -13.88
CA ARG A 11 2.16 18.71 -12.44
C ARG A 11 1.63 17.40 -11.83
N ALA A 12 2.50 16.57 -11.25
CA ALA A 12 2.09 15.28 -10.69
C ALA A 12 0.85 15.57 -9.84
N GLU A 13 -0.30 15.00 -10.21
CA GLU A 13 -1.56 15.20 -9.50
C GLU A 13 -1.37 14.57 -8.12
N LYS A 14 -0.69 15.29 -7.23
CA LYS A 14 -0.45 14.85 -5.87
C LYS A 14 -1.82 14.77 -5.22
N THR A 15 -2.01 13.73 -4.43
CA THR A 15 -3.22 13.53 -3.67
C THR A 15 -2.90 13.61 -2.19
N THR A 16 -3.89 13.94 -1.38
CA THR A 16 -3.74 13.97 0.07
C THR A 16 -3.73 12.54 0.61
N LEU A 17 -3.03 12.32 1.73
CA LEU A 17 -3.12 11.05 2.43
C LEU A 17 -4.57 10.74 2.83
N SER A 18 -5.35 11.75 3.23
CA SER A 18 -6.78 11.58 3.53
C SER A 18 -7.57 10.98 2.36
N HIS A 19 -7.29 11.40 1.12
CA HIS A 19 -7.96 10.87 -0.06
C HIS A 19 -7.55 9.42 -0.34
N GLU A 20 -6.26 9.09 -0.28
CA GLU A 20 -5.81 7.71 -0.47
C GLU A 20 -6.35 6.78 0.63
N PHE A 21 -6.40 7.24 1.88
CA PHE A 21 -7.01 6.49 2.97
C PHE A 21 -8.51 6.27 2.77
N SER A 22 -9.23 7.28 2.28
CA SER A 22 -10.66 7.15 1.96
C SER A 22 -10.91 6.13 0.83
N LEU A 23 -10.04 6.11 -0.19
CA LEU A 23 -10.11 5.11 -1.26
C LEU A 23 -9.82 3.70 -0.74
N MET A 24 -8.85 3.55 0.17
CA MET A 24 -8.57 2.26 0.82
C MET A 24 -9.73 1.81 1.70
N GLU A 25 -10.35 2.71 2.47
CA GLU A 25 -11.52 2.42 3.30
C GLU A 25 -12.67 1.90 2.44
N ALA A 26 -13.03 2.62 1.37
CA ALA A 26 -14.09 2.20 0.45
C ALA A 26 -13.80 0.82 -0.19
N TYR A 27 -12.54 0.55 -0.54
CA TYR A 27 -12.14 -0.75 -1.06
C TYR A 27 -12.26 -1.86 0.00
N LEU A 28 -11.80 -1.61 1.22
CA LEU A 28 -11.84 -2.57 2.32
C LEU A 28 -13.27 -2.84 2.80
N ASP A 29 -14.16 -1.85 2.78
CA ASP A 29 -15.58 -2.03 3.05
C ASP A 29 -16.21 -2.97 2.02
N LEU A 30 -15.96 -2.73 0.73
CA LEU A 30 -16.46 -3.58 -0.34
C LEU A 30 -15.92 -5.02 -0.22
N MET A 31 -14.65 -5.19 0.17
CA MET A 31 -14.06 -6.50 0.45
C MET A 31 -14.62 -7.14 1.71
N SER A 32 -14.95 -6.36 2.74
CA SER A 32 -15.56 -6.85 3.98
C SER A 32 -16.97 -7.36 3.73
N VAL A 33 -17.73 -6.73 2.83
CA VAL A 33 -19.03 -7.26 2.37
C VAL A 33 -18.85 -8.59 1.64
N ARG A 34 -17.85 -8.71 0.76
CA ARG A 34 -17.58 -9.93 -0.03
C ARG A 34 -17.08 -11.09 0.84
N MET A 35 -16.20 -10.83 1.79
CA MET A 35 -15.57 -11.84 2.66
C MET A 35 -16.36 -12.10 3.94
N GLY A 36 -17.36 -11.25 4.24
CA GLY A 36 -18.13 -11.30 5.47
C GLY A 36 -17.26 -11.02 6.70
N LYS A 37 -17.57 -11.68 7.82
CA LYS A 37 -16.87 -11.52 9.11
C LYS A 37 -15.39 -11.96 9.11
N ARG A 38 -14.88 -12.45 7.99
CA ARG A 38 -13.50 -12.91 7.82
C ARG A 38 -12.51 -11.78 7.55
N LEU A 39 -12.98 -10.58 7.20
CA LEU A 39 -12.12 -9.42 7.05
C LEU A 39 -12.44 -8.41 8.14
N SER A 40 -11.41 -7.99 8.85
CA SER A 40 -11.44 -6.81 9.71
C SER A 40 -10.29 -5.88 9.30
N PHE A 41 -10.44 -4.59 9.55
CA PHE A 41 -9.37 -3.65 9.24
C PHE A 41 -9.34 -2.49 10.22
N THR A 42 -8.20 -1.79 10.25
CA THR A 42 -7.99 -0.59 11.05
C THR A 42 -7.16 0.39 10.23
N LEU A 43 -7.64 1.63 10.15
CA LEU A 43 -6.97 2.72 9.46
C LEU A 43 -6.56 3.77 10.49
N GLN A 44 -5.26 4.05 10.56
CA GLN A 44 -4.67 5.00 11.50
C GLN A 44 -3.96 6.10 10.71
N LEU A 45 -4.72 7.16 10.44
CA LEU A 45 -4.20 8.39 9.86
C LEU A 45 -4.26 9.49 10.93
N PRO A 46 -3.11 9.92 11.48
CA PRO A 46 -3.07 11.08 12.36
C PRO A 46 -3.56 12.33 11.62
N HIS A 47 -4.40 13.16 12.28
CA HIS A 47 -4.96 14.37 11.68
C HIS A 47 -3.90 15.31 11.08
N ALA A 48 -2.75 15.41 11.74
CA ALA A 48 -1.60 16.21 11.27
C ALA A 48 -1.03 15.76 9.91
N LEU A 49 -1.37 14.55 9.45
CA LEU A 49 -0.90 13.97 8.20
C LEU A 49 -1.96 13.96 7.10
N GLU A 50 -3.21 14.35 7.38
CA GLU A 50 -4.31 14.27 6.40
C GLU A 50 -4.00 14.98 5.09
N ASP A 51 -3.42 16.18 5.16
CA ASP A 51 -3.12 17.04 4.01
C ASP A 51 -1.75 16.77 3.37
N VAL A 52 -0.98 15.80 3.87
CA VAL A 52 0.33 15.47 3.30
C VAL A 52 0.14 14.95 1.89
N LEU A 53 0.88 15.55 0.95
CA LEU A 53 0.75 15.28 -0.47
C LEU A 53 1.67 14.15 -0.91
N ILE A 54 1.09 13.05 -1.36
CA ILE A 54 1.79 11.91 -1.93
C ILE A 54 1.42 11.68 -3.40
N PRO A 55 2.24 10.94 -4.17
CA PRO A 55 1.85 10.49 -5.49
C PRO A 55 0.63 9.56 -5.38
N PRO A 56 -0.38 9.73 -6.25
CA PRO A 56 -1.63 8.97 -6.18
C PRO A 56 -1.38 7.49 -6.50
N MET A 57 -2.23 6.56 -6.07
CA MET A 57 -2.11 5.13 -6.39
C MET A 57 -0.79 4.48 -5.93
N LEU A 58 -0.18 4.95 -4.85
CA LEU A 58 0.93 4.24 -4.21
C LEU A 58 0.44 3.17 -3.24
N LEU A 59 -0.66 3.44 -2.54
CA LEU A 59 -1.19 2.56 -1.49
C LEU A 59 -2.16 1.51 -2.03
N GLN A 60 -2.88 1.84 -3.10
CA GLN A 60 -3.87 0.93 -3.72
C GLN A 60 -3.29 -0.42 -4.18
N PRO A 61 -2.12 -0.49 -4.86
CA PRO A 61 -1.54 -1.78 -5.23
C PRO A 61 -1.12 -2.63 -4.01
N LEU A 62 -0.75 -1.97 -2.91
CA LEU A 62 -0.31 -2.63 -1.68
C LEU A 62 -1.49 -3.26 -0.94
N ILE A 63 -2.61 -2.52 -0.80
CA ILE A 63 -3.83 -3.04 -0.15
C ILE A 63 -4.48 -4.15 -0.97
N GLU A 64 -4.52 -4.01 -2.30
CA GLU A 64 -5.00 -5.06 -3.18
C GLU A 64 -4.16 -6.34 -3.04
N ASN A 65 -2.84 -6.19 -2.89
CA ASN A 65 -1.95 -7.32 -2.71
C ASN A 65 -2.19 -8.04 -1.37
N ALA A 66 -2.37 -7.28 -0.28
CA ALA A 66 -2.68 -7.82 1.04
C ALA A 66 -3.99 -8.65 1.05
N ILE A 67 -5.03 -8.14 0.39
CA ILE A 67 -6.31 -8.86 0.27
C ILE A 67 -6.17 -10.09 -0.63
N LYS A 68 -5.76 -9.91 -1.90
CA LYS A 68 -5.80 -10.98 -2.92
C LYS A 68 -4.88 -12.15 -2.59
N HIS A 69 -3.72 -11.87 -2.00
CA HIS A 69 -2.69 -12.88 -1.77
C HIS A 69 -2.54 -13.26 -0.29
N GLY A 70 -2.82 -12.33 0.62
CA GLY A 70 -2.76 -12.59 2.06
C GLY A 70 -4.04 -13.23 2.58
N LEU A 71 -5.16 -12.52 2.46
CA LEU A 71 -6.40 -12.81 3.21
C LEU A 71 -7.44 -13.63 2.44
N GLU A 72 -7.66 -13.38 1.14
CA GLU A 72 -8.60 -14.16 0.31
C GLU A 72 -8.33 -15.68 0.37
N PRO A 73 -7.09 -16.18 0.24
CA PRO A 73 -6.81 -17.61 0.30
C PRO A 73 -6.80 -18.18 1.73
N LYS A 74 -6.79 -17.35 2.78
CA LYS A 74 -6.76 -17.79 4.18
C LYS A 74 -8.18 -18.05 4.70
N ILE A 75 -8.52 -19.32 4.98
CA ILE A 75 -9.88 -19.75 5.37
C ILE A 75 -10.39 -19.00 6.60
N ASP A 76 -9.56 -18.81 7.62
CA ASP A 76 -9.97 -18.15 8.87
C ASP A 76 -10.17 -16.63 8.71
N GLY A 77 -9.75 -16.07 7.58
CA GLY A 77 -9.74 -14.63 7.37
C GLY A 77 -8.55 -13.96 8.05
N GLY A 78 -8.67 -12.66 8.28
CA GLY A 78 -7.61 -11.88 8.90
C GLY A 78 -7.95 -10.43 9.16
N HIS A 79 -6.91 -9.72 9.56
CA HIS A 79 -6.92 -8.31 9.84
C HIS A 79 -5.96 -7.57 8.90
N ILE A 80 -6.34 -6.37 8.49
CA ILE A 80 -5.42 -5.42 7.86
C ILE A 80 -5.33 -4.15 8.70
N ASP A 81 -4.11 -3.81 9.08
CA ASP A 81 -3.76 -2.61 9.82
C ASP A 81 -2.97 -1.67 8.90
N VAL A 82 -3.50 -0.46 8.70
CA VAL A 82 -2.86 0.59 7.89
C VAL A 82 -2.50 1.75 8.79
N ARG A 83 -1.24 2.18 8.77
CA ARG A 83 -0.75 3.30 9.60
C ARG A 83 0.05 4.29 8.77
N ALA A 84 -0.13 5.57 9.10
CA ALA A 84 0.72 6.66 8.67
C ALA A 84 1.45 7.28 9.87
N THR A 85 2.76 7.43 9.76
CA THR A 85 3.60 8.08 10.78
C THR A 85 4.59 9.01 10.11
N LEU A 86 4.88 10.14 10.73
CA LEU A 86 5.91 11.08 10.26
C LEU A 86 6.97 11.22 11.35
N GLU A 87 8.17 10.74 11.07
CA GLU A 87 9.29 10.76 12.01
C GLU A 87 10.53 11.31 11.31
N GLN A 88 11.18 12.31 11.90
CA GLN A 88 12.44 12.88 11.38
C GLN A 88 12.39 13.33 9.90
N GLY A 89 11.23 13.83 9.44
CA GLY A 89 11.04 14.27 8.04
C GLY A 89 10.85 13.11 7.05
N MET A 90 10.60 11.91 7.54
CA MET A 90 10.27 10.73 6.75
C MET A 90 8.83 10.29 7.04
N LEU A 91 7.99 10.35 6.01
CA LEU A 91 6.65 9.78 6.04
C LEU A 91 6.77 8.26 5.83
N ARG A 92 6.35 7.50 6.83
CA ARG A 92 6.23 6.05 6.78
C ARG A 92 4.77 5.64 6.71
N LEU A 93 4.46 4.83 5.71
CA LEU A 93 3.16 4.22 5.49
C LEU A 93 3.34 2.70 5.59
N SER A 94 2.58 2.06 6.48
CA SER A 94 2.64 0.61 6.67
C SER A 94 1.27 -0.02 6.44
N ILE A 95 1.23 -1.09 5.65
CA ILE A 95 0.07 -1.97 5.50
C ILE A 95 0.50 -3.35 6.00
N ALA A 96 0.01 -3.72 7.18
CA ALA A 96 0.25 -5.00 7.81
C ALA A 96 -0.98 -5.88 7.69
N ASP A 97 -0.82 -7.07 7.13
CA ASP A 97 -1.89 -8.06 7.00
C ASP A 97 -1.57 -9.29 7.86
N THR A 98 -2.61 -9.99 8.32
CA THR A 98 -2.48 -11.27 9.03
C THR A 98 -2.77 -12.48 8.15
N GLY A 99 -2.41 -12.39 6.86
CA GLY A 99 -2.64 -13.40 5.84
C GLY A 99 -1.66 -14.59 5.90
N LEU A 100 -1.46 -15.23 4.74
CA LEU A 100 -0.55 -16.39 4.60
C LEU A 100 0.95 -16.02 4.61
N GLY A 101 1.30 -14.74 4.51
CA GLY A 101 2.66 -14.22 4.60
C GLY A 101 3.52 -14.39 3.35
N LEU A 102 4.78 -13.93 3.45
CA LEU A 102 5.74 -13.85 2.34
C LEU A 102 6.22 -15.19 1.79
N GLY A 103 5.95 -16.29 2.48
CA GLY A 103 6.35 -17.65 2.07
C GLY A 103 5.50 -18.24 0.94
N VAL A 104 4.35 -17.64 0.63
CA VAL A 104 3.54 -18.04 -0.52
C VAL A 104 4.13 -17.36 -1.76
N SER A 105 4.63 -18.15 -2.70
CA SER A 105 5.29 -17.65 -3.91
C SER A 105 4.45 -16.56 -4.57
N PRO A 106 4.97 -15.32 -4.70
CA PRO A 106 4.17 -14.21 -5.21
C PRO A 106 3.72 -14.53 -6.63
N ALA A 107 2.42 -14.42 -6.88
CA ALA A 107 1.89 -14.60 -8.22
C ALA A 107 2.54 -13.57 -9.16
N ARG A 108 2.70 -13.91 -10.46
CA ARG A 108 3.31 -13.00 -11.45
C ARG A 108 2.68 -11.59 -11.46
N GLY A 109 1.38 -11.48 -11.17
CA GLY A 109 0.66 -10.19 -11.08
C GLY A 109 1.11 -9.30 -9.91
N THR A 110 1.40 -9.88 -8.74
CA THR A 110 1.95 -9.18 -7.56
C THR A 110 3.30 -8.56 -7.88
N GLN A 111 4.16 -9.31 -8.57
CA GLN A 111 5.50 -8.85 -8.94
C GLN A 111 5.43 -7.62 -9.86
N VAL A 112 4.47 -7.59 -10.79
CA VAL A 112 4.25 -6.45 -11.68
C VAL A 112 3.71 -5.23 -10.90
N GLY A 113 2.72 -5.42 -10.01
CA GLY A 113 2.15 -4.32 -9.23
C GLY A 113 3.18 -3.64 -8.32
N LEU A 114 3.95 -4.43 -7.58
CA LEU A 114 4.99 -3.90 -6.68
C LEU A 114 6.21 -3.37 -7.44
N ALA A 115 6.55 -3.94 -8.61
CA ALA A 115 7.59 -3.40 -9.48
C ALA A 115 7.19 -2.01 -10.00
N ASN A 116 5.94 -1.82 -10.42
CA ASN A 116 5.44 -0.51 -10.88
C ASN A 116 5.52 0.54 -9.76
N VAL A 117 5.17 0.17 -8.51
CA VAL A 117 5.34 1.06 -7.36
C VAL A 117 6.81 1.41 -7.17
N ARG A 118 7.71 0.44 -7.19
CA ARG A 118 9.17 0.67 -7.04
C ARG A 118 9.75 1.56 -8.14
N GLU A 119 9.43 1.30 -9.40
CA GLU A 119 9.88 2.11 -10.54
C GLU A 119 9.41 3.55 -10.40
N ARG A 120 8.16 3.74 -9.96
CA ARG A 120 7.60 5.06 -9.73
C ARG A 120 8.24 5.79 -8.56
N LEU A 121 8.54 5.10 -7.45
CA LEU A 121 9.28 5.69 -6.34
C LEU A 121 10.68 6.13 -6.79
N LEU A 122 11.37 5.28 -7.56
CA LEU A 122 12.68 5.61 -8.10
C LEU A 122 12.61 6.83 -9.04
N ALA A 123 11.59 6.92 -9.89
CA ALA A 123 11.41 8.04 -10.81
C ALA A 123 11.10 9.37 -10.10
N LEU A 124 10.40 9.33 -8.95
CA LEU A 124 9.95 10.54 -8.23
C LEU A 124 10.91 10.98 -7.12
N TYR A 125 11.54 10.04 -6.42
CA TYR A 125 12.31 10.28 -5.20
C TYR A 125 13.74 9.74 -5.25
N GLY A 126 14.11 9.05 -6.34
CA GLY A 126 15.41 8.38 -6.43
C GLY A 126 15.57 7.35 -5.32
N THR A 127 16.72 7.38 -4.66
CA THR A 127 17.05 6.47 -3.53
C THR A 127 16.51 6.96 -2.19
N SER A 128 15.79 8.08 -2.14
CA SER A 128 15.28 8.67 -0.89
C SER A 128 13.95 8.06 -0.44
N ALA A 129 13.28 7.31 -1.32
CA ALA A 129 12.09 6.55 -0.99
C ALA A 129 12.35 5.05 -1.12
N SER A 130 11.61 4.23 -0.37
CA SER A 130 11.76 2.78 -0.43
C SER A 130 10.44 2.03 -0.21
N LEU A 131 10.30 0.87 -0.85
CA LEU A 131 9.23 -0.09 -0.59
C LEU A 131 9.84 -1.42 -0.13
N LEU A 132 9.61 -1.75 1.13
CA LEU A 132 10.03 -2.98 1.78
C LEU A 132 8.84 -3.91 2.00
N LEU A 133 9.09 -5.21 1.85
CA LEU A 133 8.17 -6.26 2.27
C LEU A 133 8.82 -7.02 3.41
N LEU A 134 8.16 -7.06 4.56
CA LEU A 134 8.65 -7.71 5.76
C LEU A 134 7.67 -8.81 6.19
N ALA A 135 8.16 -9.81 6.90
CA ALA A 135 7.28 -10.78 7.55
C ALA A 135 6.57 -10.10 8.74
N ASN A 136 5.26 -10.31 8.85
CA ASN A 136 4.51 -9.83 10.01
C ASN A 136 4.63 -10.86 11.16
N PRO A 137 5.10 -10.47 12.36
CA PRO A 137 5.18 -11.38 13.51
C PRO A 137 3.84 -11.99 13.94
N SER A 138 2.72 -11.34 13.63
CA SER A 138 1.36 -11.82 13.89
C SER A 138 0.78 -12.69 12.76
N ASP A 139 1.65 -13.35 11.99
CA ASP A 139 1.41 -13.93 10.66
C ASP A 139 1.15 -12.87 9.58
N GLY A 140 1.44 -13.22 8.32
CA GLY A 140 1.17 -12.35 7.17
C GLY A 140 2.37 -11.50 6.71
N THR A 141 2.08 -10.37 6.07
CA THR A 141 3.08 -9.50 5.44
C THR A 141 2.93 -8.06 5.91
N ILE A 142 4.03 -7.32 5.98
CA ILE A 142 4.05 -5.88 6.15
C ILE A 142 4.63 -5.26 4.88
N ALA A 143 3.82 -4.49 4.16
CA ALA A 143 4.31 -3.59 3.12
C ALA A 143 4.61 -2.22 3.75
N GLN A 144 5.89 -1.86 3.79
CA GLN A 144 6.35 -0.59 4.35
C GLN A 144 6.85 0.31 3.21
N LEU A 145 6.27 1.50 3.14
CA LEU A 145 6.62 2.56 2.21
C LEU A 145 7.18 3.75 2.99
N ASP A 146 8.44 4.09 2.73
CA ASP A 146 9.11 5.26 3.30
C ASP A 146 9.26 6.33 2.22
N LEU A 147 8.79 7.55 2.49
CA LEU A 147 8.80 8.70 1.60
C LEU A 147 9.46 9.90 2.31
N PRO A 148 10.32 10.69 1.64
CA PRO A 148 10.78 11.96 2.18
C PRO A 148 9.61 12.95 2.21
N SER A 149 9.39 13.62 3.36
CA SER A 149 8.32 14.63 3.53
C SER A 149 8.67 15.96 2.92
#